data_AF-A0A6J4JP53-F1
#
_entry.id   AF-A0A6J4JP53-F1
#
_cell.length_a   1.000
_cell.length_b   1.000
_cell.length_c   1.000
_cell.angle_alpha   90.00
_cell.angle_beta   90.00
_cell.angle_gamma   90.00
#
_symmetry.space_group_name_H-M   'P 1'
#
loop_
_entity.id
_entity.type
_entity.pdbx_description
1 polymer ?
#
loop_
_entity_poly.entity_id
_entity_poly.type
_entity_poly.pdbx_seq_one_letter_code
_entity_poly.pdbx_strand_id
1 'polypeptide(L)' 'LAVDAGPEATEGTSAEAYRLWYRLALPDGEPAWVRAAVPSDRDTGSDGRPSSVAFDFLPALVAD' A
#
# COMPACT_ATOMS: atom_id res chain seq x y z
N LEU A 1 -11.02 -16.14 -12.64
CA LEU A 1 -10.04 -15.11 -12.19
C LEU A 1 -9.21 -15.77 -11.10
N ALA A 2 -7.92 -15.98 -11.32
CA ALA A 2 -7.01 -16.50 -10.29
C ALA A 2 -6.20 -15.31 -9.75
N VAL A 3 -6.17 -15.16 -8.43
CA VAL A 3 -5.34 -14.15 -7.76
C VAL A 3 -4.06 -14.85 -7.35
N ASP A 4 -2.94 -14.40 -7.89
CA ASP A 4 -1.62 -14.87 -7.46
C ASP A 4 -1.21 -14.05 -6.24
N ALA A 5 -0.90 -14.73 -5.14
CA ALA A 5 -0.56 -14.11 -3.86
C ALA A 5 0.78 -14.65 -3.37
N GLY A 6 1.63 -13.76 -2.88
CA GLY A 6 2.87 -14.14 -2.22
C GLY A 6 2.65 -14.66 -0.79
N PRO A 7 3.72 -15.07 -0.11
CA PRO A 7 3.67 -15.45 1.30
C PRO A 7 3.10 -14.32 2.18
N GLU A 8 2.45 -14.69 3.27
CA GLU A 8 2.08 -13.73 4.31
C GLU A 8 3.36 -13.09 4.89
N ALA A 9 3.45 -11.77 4.79
CA ALA A 9 4.62 -10.98 5.22
C ALA A 9 4.20 -9.86 6.18
N THR A 10 3.24 -10.15 7.04
CA THR A 10 2.71 -9.21 8.03
C THR A 10 3.72 -8.97 9.15
N GLU A 11 4.04 -7.71 9.43
CA GLU A 11 4.94 -7.32 10.53
C GLU A 11 4.20 -7.00 11.85
N GLY A 12 2.87 -7.11 11.88
CA GLY A 12 2.05 -6.79 13.06
C GLY A 12 0.55 -6.82 12.78
N THR A 13 -0.26 -6.58 13.82
CA THR A 13 -1.72 -6.80 13.74
C THR A 13 -2.56 -5.54 13.50
N SER A 14 -1.94 -4.36 13.42
CA SER A 14 -2.62 -3.08 13.14
C SER A 14 -2.42 -2.66 11.68
N ALA A 15 -3.18 -1.64 11.24
CA ALA A 15 -3.02 -1.06 9.90
C ALA A 15 -1.59 -0.49 9.68
N GLU A 16 -0.85 -0.20 10.75
CA GLU A 16 0.53 0.27 10.72
C GLU A 16 1.52 -0.78 10.18
N ALA A 17 1.16 -2.06 10.22
CA ALA A 17 1.97 -3.15 9.70
C ALA A 17 1.93 -3.27 8.17
N TYR A 18 0.97 -2.61 7.49
CA TYR A 18 0.87 -2.63 6.04
C TYR A 18 1.89 -1.69 5.40
N ARG A 19 2.88 -2.29 4.72
CA ARG A 19 3.92 -1.57 3.96
C ARG A 19 3.78 -1.83 2.46
N LEU A 20 2.72 -1.29 1.87
CA LEU A 20 2.50 -1.38 0.42
C LEU A 20 3.14 -0.18 -0.29
N TRP A 21 3.81 -0.45 -1.41
CA TRP A 21 4.51 0.54 -2.22
C TRP A 21 4.29 0.26 -3.71
N TYR A 22 4.21 1.32 -4.50
CA TYR A 22 4.36 1.25 -5.95
C TYR A 22 5.83 1.38 -6.32
N ARG A 23 6.30 0.55 -7.24
CA ARG A 23 7.56 0.77 -7.96
C ARG A 23 7.24 1.44 -9.28
N LEU A 24 7.67 2.68 -9.44
CA LEU A 24 7.44 3.49 -10.63
C LEU A 24 8.69 3.49 -11.49
N ALA A 25 8.52 3.27 -12.80
CA ALA A 25 9.58 3.56 -13.76
C ALA A 25 9.64 5.08 -13.97
N LEU A 26 10.82 5.69 -13.83
CA LEU A 26 11.01 7.11 -14.09
C LEU A 26 11.69 7.35 -15.45
N PRO A 27 11.51 8.52 -16.07
CA PRO A 27 12.12 8.85 -17.37
C PRO A 27 13.65 8.84 -17.37
N ASP A 28 14.28 9.10 -16.22
CA ASP A 28 15.73 9.05 -16.01
C ASP A 28 16.26 7.63 -15.72
N GLY A 29 15.37 6.64 -15.75
CA GLY A 29 15.70 5.21 -15.74
C GLY A 29 15.74 4.58 -14.35
N GLU A 30 15.98 5.36 -13.29
CA GLU A 30 16.01 4.82 -11.94
C GLU A 30 14.58 4.67 -11.39
N PRO A 31 14.17 3.47 -10.95
CA PRO A 31 12.84 3.30 -10.41
C PRO A 31 12.71 3.98 -9.06
N ALA A 32 11.58 4.66 -8.83
CA ALA A 32 11.23 5.22 -7.54
C ALA A 32 10.18 4.39 -6.83
N TRP A 33 10.24 4.40 -5.49
CA TRP A 33 9.23 3.80 -4.64
C TRP A 33 8.35 4.88 -4.03
N VAL A 34 7.04 4.74 -4.18
CA VAL A 34 6.05 5.64 -3.56
C VAL A 34 5.11 4.82 -2.71
N ARG A 35 4.81 5.31 -1.50
CA ARG A 35 3.94 4.60 -0.56
C ARG A 35 2.53 4.53 -1.14
N ALA A 36 1.96 3.33 -1.20
CA ALA A 36 0.66 3.07 -1.81
C ALA A 36 -0.48 3.09 -0.80
N ALA A 37 -0.20 2.76 0.46
CA ALA A 37 -1.18 2.73 1.54
C ALA A 37 -0.61 3.29 2.85
N VAL A 38 -1.44 4.07 3.54
CA VAL A 38 -1.14 4.64 4.86
C VAL A 38 -2.20 4.21 5.89
N PRO A 39 -1.84 4.05 7.17
CA PRO A 39 -2.83 3.85 8.22
C PRO A 39 -3.80 5.03 8.26
N SER A 40 -5.08 4.73 8.42
CA SER A 40 -6.14 5.74 8.56
C SER A 40 -6.70 5.70 9.97
N ASP A 41 -6.89 6.89 10.55
CA ASP A 41 -7.53 7.11 11.85
C ASP A 41 -9.06 7.07 11.81
N ARG A 42 -9.66 6.71 10.65
CA ARG A 42 -11.12 6.59 10.49
C ARG A 42 -11.69 5.41 11.27
N ASP A 43 -10.92 4.34 11.40
CA ASP A 43 -11.29 3.16 12.18
C ASP A 43 -10.15 2.81 13.12
N THR A 44 -10.51 2.42 14.35
CA THR A 44 -9.56 2.13 15.42
C THR A 44 -9.89 0.76 16.02
N GLY A 45 -8.85 -0.06 16.20
CA GLY A 45 -8.96 -1.36 16.85
C GLY A 45 -9.22 -1.26 18.35
N SER A 46 -9.51 -2.40 18.98
CA SER A 46 -9.72 -2.48 20.44
C SER A 46 -8.50 -2.09 21.27
N ASP A 47 -7.33 -2.02 20.64
CA ASP A 47 -6.05 -1.61 21.23
C ASP A 47 -5.72 -0.12 21.01
N GLY A 48 -6.64 0.64 20.41
CA GLY A 48 -6.46 2.08 20.18
C GLY A 48 -5.64 2.44 18.95
N ARG A 49 -5.17 1.46 18.15
CA ARG A 49 -4.38 1.71 16.94
C ARG A 49 -5.26 1.70 15.68
N PRO A 50 -4.85 2.39 14.59
CA PRO A 50 -5.54 2.32 13.31
C PRO A 50 -5.83 0.89 12.85
N SER A 51 -7.07 0.62 12.45
CA SER A 51 -7.50 -0.69 11.92
C SER A 51 -7.87 -0.66 10.44
N SER A 52 -7.83 0.51 9.79
CA SER A 52 -8.03 0.66 8.35
C SER A 52 -6.85 1.34 7.66
N VAL A 53 -6.71 1.10 6.36
CA VAL A 53 -5.73 1.77 5.49
C VAL A 53 -6.46 2.64 4.48
N ALA A 54 -5.86 3.78 4.13
CA ALA A 54 -6.24 4.57 2.96
C ALA A 54 -5.25 4.30 1.83
N PHE A 55 -5.76 4.10 0.61
CA PHE A 55 -4.93 3.96 -0.58
C PHE A 55 -4.71 5.32 -1.23
N ASP A 56 -3.44 5.64 -1.49
CA ASP A 56 -3.05 6.77 -2.32
C ASP A 56 -2.95 6.27 -3.76
N PHE A 57 -3.97 6.54 -4.57
CA PHE A 57 -3.98 6.13 -5.97
C PHE A 57 -3.22 7.13 -6.84
N LEU A 58 -2.30 6.62 -7.65
CA LEU A 58 -1.59 7.40 -8.65
C LEU A 58 -2.33 7.35 -9.99
N PRO A 59 -2.35 8.45 -10.76
CA PRO A 59 -2.92 8.44 -12.10
C PRO A 59 -2.26 7.38 -12.97
N ALA A 60 -3.06 6.53 -13.60
CA ALA A 60 -2.58 5.63 -14.64
C ALA A 60 -2.60 6.38 -15.99
N LEU A 61 -1.44 6.51 -16.62
CA LEU A 61 -1.37 6.90 -18.04
C LEU A 61 -1.68 5.65 -18.87
N VAL A 62 -2.92 5.53 -19.34
CA VAL A 62 -3.29 4.50 -20.32
C VAL A 62 -2.87 5.05 -21.69
N ALA A 63 -1.89 4.42 -22.32
CA ALA A 63 -1.57 4.70 -23.71
C ALA A 63 -2.59 3.97 -24.60
N ASP A 64 -3.21 4.70 -25.52
CA ASP A 64 -4.11 4.16 -26.56
C ASP A 64 -3.38 3.28 -27.58
#